data_AF-A0A3D1BNE7-F1
#
_entry.id   AF-A0A3D1BNE7-F1
#
_cell.length_a   1.000
_cell.length_b   1.000
_cell.length_c   1.000
_cell.angle_alpha   90.00
_cell.angle_beta   90.00
_cell.angle_gamma   90.00
#
_symmetry.space_group_name_H-M   'P 1'
#
loop_
_entity.id
_entity.type
_entity.pdbx_description
1 polymer ?
#
loop_
_entity_poly.entity_id
_entity_poly.type
_entity_poly.pdbx_seq_one_letter_code
_entity_poly.pdbx_strand_id
1 'polypeptide(L)'
;MVKHLIFALQFLTIIPIRTSATINETDIAKSSSAFVIVGLFQGILLIAADYISGLVFHTDLVTGIILLVLVLSNGGFHLDGLADTFDAIAIKSSGDSEKDREKRLAVMKDSTIGPIGVIAIVFALAIKYLSLKNLSHFLLFTYYSSLLLMPVLPKWTMVISMFYGKPAREEGLGRIFINRISFKEIAVSTLILFLLLMLLQVFFSHYAPDSQYAFYAVLLVTMYFFCLAWVSFFNRKFGGLNGDTLGAISELTEIFFLLLVLTWSRLFI
;
A
#
# COMPACT_ATOMS: atom_id res chain seq x y z
N MET A 1 -9.91 -19.64 -4.50
CA MET A 1 -9.91 -18.54 -3.50
C MET A 1 -9.02 -18.85 -2.31
N VAL A 2 -9.24 -19.93 -1.56
CA VAL A 2 -8.43 -20.27 -0.35
C VAL A 2 -6.92 -20.36 -0.65
N LYS A 3 -6.53 -21.08 -1.71
CA LYS A 3 -5.12 -21.17 -2.15
C LYS A 3 -4.49 -19.80 -2.43
N HIS A 4 -5.24 -18.94 -3.13
CA HIS A 4 -4.79 -17.58 -3.47
C HIS A 4 -4.64 -16.69 -2.24
N LEU A 5 -5.54 -16.80 -1.26
CA LEU A 5 -5.45 -16.05 -0.02
C LEU A 5 -4.21 -16.45 0.80
N ILE A 6 -3.92 -17.76 0.89
CA ILE A 6 -2.72 -18.25 1.58
C ILE A 6 -1.46 -17.66 0.95
N PHE A 7 -1.35 -17.70 -0.38
CA PHE A 7 -0.19 -17.13 -1.09
C PHE A 7 -0.12 -15.61 -0.96
N ALA A 8 -1.25 -14.90 -0.98
CA ALA A 8 -1.28 -13.47 -0.75
C ALA A 8 -0.79 -13.11 0.67
N LEU A 9 -1.21 -13.86 1.68
CA LEU A 9 -0.75 -13.68 3.07
C LEU A 9 0.74 -13.98 3.21
N GLN A 10 1.25 -15.07 2.62
CA GLN A 10 2.68 -15.39 2.63
C GLN A 10 3.53 -14.33 1.94
N PHE A 11 3.00 -13.70 0.88
CA PHE A 11 3.73 -12.70 0.11
C PHE A 11 3.73 -11.33 0.79
N LEU A 12 2.57 -10.91 1.31
CA LEU A 12 2.39 -9.56 1.86
C LEU A 12 2.61 -9.45 3.37
N THR A 13 2.79 -10.58 4.08
CA THR A 13 3.00 -10.59 5.53
C THR A 13 4.18 -11.46 5.94
N ILE A 14 4.77 -11.15 7.09
CA ILE A 14 5.87 -11.95 7.67
C ILE A 14 5.38 -13.27 8.30
N ILE A 15 4.07 -13.48 8.40
CA ILE A 15 3.49 -14.61 9.12
C ILE A 15 3.82 -15.90 8.35
N PRO A 16 4.56 -16.86 8.95
CA PRO A 16 4.98 -18.08 8.28
C PRO A 16 3.80 -19.05 8.18
N ILE A 17 3.01 -18.94 7.11
CA ILE A 17 1.93 -19.89 6.84
C ILE A 17 2.54 -21.09 6.12
N ARG A 18 2.43 -22.30 6.69
CA ARG A 18 2.88 -23.52 6.01
C ARG A 18 1.79 -24.02 5.07
N THR A 19 2.16 -24.39 3.84
CA THR A 19 1.25 -25.04 2.89
C THR A 19 1.95 -26.20 2.21
N SER A 20 1.24 -27.31 2.05
CA SER A 20 1.69 -28.49 1.30
C SER A 20 1.41 -28.39 -0.19
N ALA A 21 0.78 -27.30 -0.64
CA ALA A 21 0.40 -27.11 -2.03
C ALA A 21 1.62 -26.80 -2.91
N THR A 22 1.69 -27.43 -4.08
CA THR A 22 2.69 -27.09 -5.10
C THR A 22 2.51 -25.64 -5.56
N ILE A 23 3.60 -24.89 -5.51
CA ILE A 23 3.66 -23.47 -5.87
C ILE A 23 4.09 -23.38 -7.32
N ASN A 24 3.28 -22.73 -8.16
CA ASN A 24 3.69 -22.29 -9.50
C ASN A 24 3.50 -20.78 -9.63
N GLU A 25 4.22 -20.16 -10.56
CA GLU A 25 4.17 -18.71 -10.80
C GLU A 25 2.77 -18.17 -11.11
N THR A 26 1.93 -18.98 -11.78
CA THR A 26 0.57 -18.58 -12.12
C THR A 26 -0.31 -18.44 -10.88
N ASP A 27 -0.16 -19.34 -9.91
CA ASP A 27 -0.90 -19.27 -8.66
C ASP A 27 -0.44 -18.11 -7.78
N ILE A 28 0.87 -17.79 -7.80
CA ILE A 28 1.41 -16.58 -7.17
C ILE A 28 0.77 -15.35 -7.81
N ALA A 29 0.79 -15.23 -9.14
CA ALA A 29 0.22 -14.07 -9.81
C ALA A 29 -1.28 -13.88 -9.52
N LYS A 30 -2.06 -14.97 -9.57
CA LYS A 30 -3.50 -14.96 -9.28
C LYS A 30 -3.82 -14.65 -7.81
N SER A 31 -2.85 -14.81 -6.90
CA SER A 31 -3.01 -14.40 -5.50
C SER A 31 -3.26 -12.91 -5.33
N SER A 32 -2.86 -12.09 -6.32
CA SER A 32 -3.14 -10.64 -6.34
C SER A 32 -4.63 -10.30 -6.19
N SER A 33 -5.53 -11.17 -6.67
CA SER A 33 -6.99 -11.02 -6.44
C SER A 33 -7.40 -10.95 -4.96
N ALA A 34 -6.59 -11.51 -4.06
CA ALA A 34 -6.85 -11.54 -2.61
C ALA A 34 -6.05 -10.49 -1.82
N PHE A 35 -5.27 -9.61 -2.48
CA PHE A 35 -4.42 -8.62 -1.80
C PHE A 35 -5.23 -7.67 -0.90
N VAL A 36 -6.42 -7.24 -1.36
CA VAL A 36 -7.33 -6.38 -0.57
C VAL A 36 -7.76 -7.05 0.75
N ILE A 37 -7.92 -8.38 0.76
CA ILE A 37 -8.25 -9.14 1.97
C ILE A 37 -7.07 -9.13 2.94
N VAL A 38 -5.83 -9.20 2.43
CA VAL A 38 -4.64 -9.08 3.27
C VAL A 38 -4.51 -7.68 3.87
N GLY A 39 -4.80 -6.64 3.08
CA GLY A 39 -4.89 -5.28 3.59
C GLY A 39 -5.95 -5.14 4.69
N LEU A 40 -7.11 -5.78 4.53
CA LEU A 40 -8.16 -5.80 5.55
C LEU A 40 -7.70 -6.48 6.83
N PHE A 41 -7.00 -7.62 6.71
CA PHE A 41 -6.39 -8.30 7.85
C PHE A 41 -5.38 -7.38 8.57
N GLN A 42 -4.51 -6.69 7.84
CA GLN A 42 -3.59 -5.71 8.43
C GLN A 42 -4.33 -4.57 9.12
N GLY A 43 -5.41 -4.04 8.53
CA GLY A 43 -6.23 -2.98 9.13
C GLY A 43 -6.86 -3.42 10.45
N ILE A 44 -7.35 -4.67 10.54
CA ILE A 44 -7.85 -5.25 11.79
C ILE A 44 -6.73 -5.36 12.83
N LEU A 45 -5.52 -5.75 12.43
CA LEU A 45 -4.36 -5.76 13.34
C LEU A 45 -4.04 -4.35 13.87
N LEU A 46 -4.17 -3.31 13.04
CA LEU A 46 -3.95 -1.93 13.47
C LEU A 46 -5.00 -1.47 14.49
N ILE A 47 -6.28 -1.80 14.27
CA ILE A 47 -7.35 -1.51 15.24
C ILE A 47 -7.13 -2.27 16.55
N ALA A 48 -6.72 -3.53 16.48
CA ALA A 48 -6.40 -4.30 17.67
C ALA A 48 -5.19 -3.71 18.43
N ALA A 49 -4.17 -3.26 17.70
CA ALA A 49 -3.01 -2.58 18.29
C ALA A 49 -3.40 -1.27 18.97
N ASP A 50 -4.24 -0.45 18.32
CA ASP A 50 -4.82 0.77 18.89
C ASP A 50 -5.55 0.45 20.20
N TYR A 51 -6.52 -0.48 20.15
CA TYR A 51 -7.33 -0.84 21.31
C TYR A 51 -6.48 -1.35 22.48
N ILE A 52 -5.59 -2.33 22.24
CA ILE A 52 -4.78 -2.95 23.30
C ILE A 52 -3.79 -1.94 23.91
N SER A 53 -3.08 -1.18 23.07
CA SER A 53 -2.09 -0.23 23.56
C SER A 53 -2.74 1.00 24.22
N GLY A 54 -3.92 1.41 23.76
CA GLY A 54 -4.71 2.50 24.34
C GLY A 54 -5.25 2.21 25.75
N LEU A 55 -5.26 0.96 26.20
CA LEU A 55 -5.57 0.62 27.60
C LEU A 55 -4.51 1.08 28.59
N VAL A 56 -3.29 1.36 28.12
CA VAL A 56 -2.11 1.61 28.98
C VAL A 56 -1.42 2.92 28.64
N PHE A 57 -1.32 3.27 27.36
CA PHE A 57 -0.47 4.35 26.87
C PHE A 57 -1.27 5.55 26.35
N HIS A 58 -0.62 6.72 26.33
CA HIS A 58 -1.16 7.93 25.70
C HIS A 58 -1.21 7.80 24.16
N THR A 59 -2.15 8.50 23.53
CA THR A 59 -2.43 8.46 22.07
C THR A 59 -1.19 8.65 21.19
N ASP A 60 -0.22 9.45 21.64
CA ASP A 60 1.04 9.67 20.94
C ASP A 60 1.87 8.38 20.80
N LEU A 61 1.98 7.60 21.88
CA LEU A 61 2.71 6.34 21.85
C LEU A 61 1.90 5.25 21.14
N VAL A 62 0.58 5.23 21.32
CA VAL A 62 -0.35 4.35 20.60
C VAL A 62 -0.17 4.49 19.08
N THR A 63 -0.11 5.72 18.56
CA THR A 63 0.12 5.97 17.13
C THR A 63 1.46 5.38 16.65
N GLY A 64 2.51 5.48 17.48
CA GLY A 64 3.81 4.88 17.18
C GLY A 64 3.76 3.35 17.15
N ILE A 65 3.03 2.73 18.07
CA ILE A 65 2.82 1.28 18.14
C ILE A 65 2.03 0.79 16.92
N ILE A 66 1.00 1.51 16.49
CA ILE A 66 0.22 1.19 15.28
C ILE A 66 1.14 1.14 14.05
N LEU A 67 2.00 2.15 13.86
CA LEU A 67 2.95 2.16 12.74
C LEU A 67 3.97 1.04 12.85
N LEU A 68 4.46 0.74 14.05
CA LEU A 68 5.36 -0.39 14.26
C LEU A 68 4.70 -1.72 13.87
N VAL A 69 3.45 -1.94 14.27
CA VAL A 69 2.67 -3.13 13.90
C VAL A 69 2.47 -3.21 12.39
N LEU A 70 2.17 -2.09 11.73
CA LEU A 70 2.06 -2.04 10.27
C LEU A 70 3.36 -2.51 9.59
N VAL A 71 4.49 -1.93 9.99
CA VAL A 71 5.81 -2.26 9.43
C VAL A 71 6.17 -3.71 9.68
N LEU A 72 6.04 -4.19 10.93
CA LEU A 72 6.36 -5.57 11.29
C LEU A 72 5.43 -6.57 10.61
N SER A 73 4.15 -6.24 10.42
CA SER A 73 3.19 -7.15 9.77
C SER A 73 3.63 -7.55 8.36
N ASN A 74 4.31 -6.64 7.65
CA ASN A 74 4.86 -6.88 6.33
C ASN A 74 6.39 -7.01 6.34
N GLY A 75 7.05 -7.12 7.50
CA GLY A 75 8.51 -7.24 7.58
C GLY A 75 9.31 -6.07 7.01
N GLY A 76 8.68 -4.91 6.78
CA GLY A 76 9.31 -3.70 6.25
C GLY A 76 9.58 -3.69 4.74
N PHE A 77 9.14 -4.69 3.97
CA PHE A 77 9.53 -4.80 2.55
C PHE A 77 9.00 -3.65 1.68
N HIS A 78 7.87 -3.02 2.02
CA HIS A 78 7.39 -1.87 1.26
C HIS A 78 8.23 -0.60 1.54
N LEU A 79 8.68 -0.41 2.78
CA LEU A 79 9.57 0.70 3.15
C LEU A 79 10.97 0.53 2.56
N ASP A 80 11.46 -0.69 2.48
CA ASP A 80 12.68 -1.05 1.74
C ASP A 80 12.54 -0.65 0.26
N GLY A 81 11.44 -1.07 -0.39
CA GLY A 81 11.13 -0.65 -1.75
C GLY A 81 11.00 0.85 -1.95
N LEU A 82 10.47 1.58 -0.95
CA LEU A 82 10.44 3.04 -0.94
C LEU A 82 11.85 3.63 -0.91
N ALA A 83 12.72 3.14 -0.02
CA ALA A 83 14.09 3.63 0.09
C ALA A 83 14.86 3.42 -1.22
N ASP A 84 14.88 2.20 -1.74
CA ASP A 84 15.55 1.84 -2.98
C ASP A 84 15.04 2.66 -4.16
N THR A 85 13.72 2.88 -4.21
CA THR A 85 13.10 3.69 -5.25
C THR A 85 13.57 5.14 -5.18
N PHE A 86 13.62 5.73 -3.99
CA PHE A 86 14.00 7.13 -3.83
C PHE A 86 15.49 7.38 -4.02
N ASP A 87 16.36 6.46 -3.57
CA ASP A 87 17.79 6.51 -3.87
C ASP A 87 18.04 6.41 -5.38
N ALA A 88 17.33 5.52 -6.07
CA ALA A 88 17.42 5.42 -7.53
C ALA A 88 16.86 6.67 -8.23
N ILE A 89 15.77 7.27 -7.75
CA ILE A 89 15.24 8.53 -8.32
C ILE A 89 16.26 9.67 -8.19
N ALA A 90 17.04 9.70 -7.11
CA ALA A 90 18.02 10.75 -6.84
C ALA A 90 19.22 10.78 -7.82
N ILE A 91 19.44 9.71 -8.59
CA ILE A 91 20.50 9.67 -9.59
C ILE A 91 20.29 10.80 -10.62
N LYS A 92 21.31 11.66 -10.75
CA LYS A 92 21.31 12.75 -11.75
C LYS A 92 21.35 12.16 -13.15
N SER A 93 20.58 12.76 -14.06
CA SER A 93 20.58 12.33 -15.44
C SER A 93 21.92 12.64 -16.11
N SER A 94 22.44 11.68 -16.86
CA SER A 94 23.62 11.86 -17.72
C SER A 94 23.27 12.35 -19.12
N GLY A 95 21.98 12.58 -19.42
CA GLY A 95 21.48 12.92 -20.76
C GLY A 95 21.19 11.70 -21.64
N ASP A 96 21.67 10.52 -21.23
CA ASP A 96 21.40 9.23 -21.88
C ASP A 96 20.38 8.46 -21.03
N SER A 97 19.17 8.31 -21.54
CA SER A 97 18.06 7.68 -20.82
C SER A 97 18.28 6.19 -20.55
N GLU A 98 18.97 5.48 -21.45
CA GLU A 98 19.20 4.03 -21.27
C GLU A 98 20.24 3.81 -20.18
N LYS A 99 21.37 4.54 -20.25
CA LYS A 99 22.41 4.49 -19.23
C LYS A 99 21.91 4.92 -17.86
N ASP A 100 21.07 5.94 -17.81
CA ASP A 100 20.45 6.40 -16.56
C ASP A 100 19.53 5.31 -15.98
N ARG A 101 18.73 4.65 -16.83
CA ARG A 101 17.84 3.56 -16.41
C ARG A 101 18.61 2.39 -15.82
N GLU A 102 19.68 1.96 -16.48
CA GLU A 102 20.54 0.87 -16.00
C GLU A 102 21.16 1.20 -14.64
N LYS A 103 21.69 2.41 -14.47
CA LYS A 103 22.25 2.86 -13.18
C LYS A 103 21.21 2.87 -12.07
N ARG A 104 20.01 3.38 -12.35
CA ARG A 104 18.89 3.39 -11.39
C ARG A 104 18.51 1.99 -10.96
N LEU A 105 18.38 1.07 -11.92
CA LEU A 105 18.07 -0.32 -11.64
C LEU A 105 19.22 -1.05 -10.92
N ALA A 106 20.47 -0.63 -11.12
CA ALA A 106 21.62 -1.16 -10.38
C ALA A 106 21.61 -0.72 -8.91
N VAL A 107 21.26 0.55 -8.61
CA VAL A 107 21.12 1.04 -7.23
C VAL A 107 20.03 0.26 -6.48
N MET A 108 18.87 0.03 -7.09
CA MET A 108 17.81 -0.84 -6.53
C MET A 108 18.18 -2.35 -6.44
N LYS A 109 19.44 -2.74 -6.67
CA LYS A 109 19.93 -4.11 -6.40
C LYS A 109 21.03 -4.11 -5.35
N ASP A 110 21.57 -2.94 -5.06
CA ASP A 110 22.55 -2.78 -4.01
C ASP A 110 21.84 -2.96 -2.67
N SER A 111 22.40 -3.76 -1.78
CA SER A 111 21.84 -3.96 -0.44
C SER A 111 22.15 -2.80 0.51
N THR A 112 22.95 -1.82 0.05
CA THR A 112 23.26 -0.63 0.83
C THR A 112 22.18 0.44 0.66
N ILE A 113 21.70 0.96 1.78
CA ILE A 113 20.75 2.08 1.79
C ILE A 113 21.50 3.41 1.57
N GLY A 114 20.98 4.25 0.67
CA GLY A 114 21.49 5.59 0.45
C GLY A 114 20.83 6.63 1.36
N PRO A 115 21.43 7.84 1.46
CA PRO A 115 20.88 8.91 2.30
C PRO A 115 19.47 9.36 1.89
N ILE A 116 19.13 9.28 0.60
CA ILE A 116 17.82 9.73 0.11
C ILE A 116 16.75 8.70 0.46
N GLY A 117 17.07 7.41 0.44
CA GLY A 117 16.20 6.35 0.91
C GLY A 117 15.89 6.48 2.40
N VAL A 118 16.89 6.79 3.23
CA VAL A 118 16.69 7.09 4.67
C VAL A 118 15.75 8.28 4.85
N ILE A 119 15.99 9.39 4.12
CA ILE A 119 15.13 10.57 4.17
C ILE A 119 13.68 10.20 3.79
N ALA A 120 13.50 9.40 2.74
CA ALA A 120 12.18 8.98 2.29
C ALA A 120 11.44 8.17 3.38
N ILE A 121 12.09 7.21 4.03
CA ILE A 121 11.51 6.44 5.13
C ILE A 121 11.12 7.35 6.29
N VAL A 122 12.02 8.25 6.72
CA VAL A 122 11.79 9.14 7.86
C VAL A 122 10.57 10.02 7.61
N PHE A 123 10.49 10.67 6.45
CA PHE A 123 9.34 11.52 6.12
C PHE A 123 8.06 10.72 5.88
N ALA A 124 8.14 9.53 5.29
CA ALA A 124 6.98 8.66 5.12
C ALA A 124 6.35 8.29 6.46
N LEU A 125 7.15 7.81 7.41
CA LEU A 125 6.69 7.46 8.75
C LEU A 125 6.22 8.69 9.54
N ALA A 126 6.93 9.81 9.45
CA ALA A 126 6.54 11.05 10.12
C ALA A 126 5.19 11.59 9.62
N ILE A 127 4.96 11.60 8.30
CA ILE A 127 3.68 12.05 7.74
C ILE A 127 2.54 11.13 8.18
N LYS A 128 2.73 9.80 8.14
CA LYS A 128 1.71 8.86 8.63
C LYS A 128 1.41 9.05 10.10
N TYR A 129 2.45 9.20 10.93
CA TYR A 129 2.33 9.42 12.37
C TYR A 129 1.54 10.69 12.67
N LEU A 130 1.95 11.82 12.07
CA LEU A 130 1.27 13.10 12.24
C LEU A 130 -0.17 13.02 11.73
N SER A 131 -0.40 12.31 10.63
CA SER A 131 -1.74 12.19 10.05
C SER A 131 -2.68 11.38 10.94
N LEU A 132 -2.25 10.21 11.41
CA LEU A 132 -3.03 9.37 12.33
C LEU A 132 -3.27 10.06 13.67
N LYS A 133 -2.27 10.74 14.21
CA LYS A 133 -2.42 11.57 15.41
C LYS A 133 -3.51 12.63 15.21
N ASN A 134 -3.51 13.35 14.07
CA ASN A 134 -4.56 14.33 13.78
C ASN A 134 -5.93 13.66 13.62
N LEU A 135 -6.01 12.51 12.94
CA LEU A 135 -7.26 11.75 12.76
C LEU A 135 -7.87 11.28 14.09
N SER A 136 -7.05 11.03 15.11
CA SER A 136 -7.53 10.63 16.45
C SER A 136 -8.39 11.70 17.14
N HIS A 137 -8.37 12.95 16.66
CA HIS A 137 -9.21 14.04 17.15
C HIS A 137 -10.54 14.20 16.39
N PHE A 138 -10.75 13.45 15.31
CA PHE A 138 -12.01 13.42 14.57
C PHE A 138 -12.97 12.35 15.11
N LEU A 139 -14.12 12.17 14.47
CA LEU A 139 -15.10 11.14 14.82
C LEU A 139 -14.45 9.75 14.87
N LEU A 140 -14.87 8.92 15.84
CA LEU A 140 -14.37 7.54 15.99
C LEU A 140 -14.51 6.74 14.70
N PHE A 141 -15.61 6.91 13.97
CA PHE A 141 -15.81 6.26 12.69
C PHE A 141 -14.73 6.67 11.67
N THR A 142 -14.41 7.96 11.55
CA THR A 142 -13.35 8.46 10.66
C THR A 142 -11.98 7.90 11.05
N TYR A 143 -11.64 7.89 12.34
CA TYR A 143 -10.38 7.35 12.83
C TYR A 143 -10.24 5.85 12.56
N TYR A 144 -11.20 5.03 13.01
CA TYR A 144 -11.13 3.58 12.87
C TYR A 144 -11.29 3.10 11.43
N SER A 145 -12.13 3.75 10.63
CA SER A 145 -12.20 3.45 9.18
C SER A 145 -10.89 3.80 8.47
N SER A 146 -10.17 4.83 8.91
CA SER A 146 -8.84 5.17 8.38
C SER A 146 -7.81 4.11 8.75
N LEU A 147 -7.78 3.63 10.00
CA LEU A 147 -6.90 2.52 10.40
C LEU A 147 -7.18 1.25 9.59
N LEU A 148 -8.46 0.97 9.31
CA LEU A 148 -8.85 -0.19 8.51
C LEU A 148 -8.44 -0.05 7.03
N LEU A 149 -8.73 1.11 6.42
CA LEU A 149 -8.58 1.33 4.98
C LEU A 149 -7.15 1.70 4.58
N MET A 150 -6.34 2.24 5.50
CA MET A 150 -4.95 2.62 5.24
C MET A 150 -4.14 1.47 4.62
N PRO A 151 -4.11 0.24 5.16
CA PRO A 151 -3.44 -0.87 4.49
C PRO A 151 -4.25 -1.50 3.34
N VAL A 152 -5.58 -1.28 3.26
CA VAL A 152 -6.44 -1.86 2.21
C VAL A 152 -6.23 -1.21 0.84
N LEU A 153 -6.28 0.13 0.77
CA LEU A 153 -6.18 0.83 -0.51
C LEU A 153 -4.84 0.63 -1.23
N PRO A 154 -3.68 0.63 -0.56
CA PRO A 154 -2.41 0.29 -1.17
C PRO A 154 -2.46 -1.06 -1.88
N LYS A 155 -3.06 -2.08 -1.27
CA LYS A 155 -3.20 -3.41 -1.86
C LYS A 155 -4.06 -3.39 -3.12
N TRP A 156 -5.13 -2.61 -3.14
CA TRP A 156 -5.91 -2.40 -4.35
C TRP A 156 -5.11 -1.65 -5.44
N THR A 157 -4.41 -0.57 -5.08
CA THR A 157 -3.57 0.18 -6.04
C THR A 157 -2.39 -0.64 -6.57
N MET A 158 -1.83 -1.57 -5.79
CA MET A 158 -0.81 -2.51 -6.28
C MET A 158 -1.38 -3.42 -7.36
N VAL A 159 -2.60 -3.95 -7.19
CA VAL A 159 -3.25 -4.79 -8.21
C VAL A 159 -3.47 -4.02 -9.51
N ILE A 160 -3.93 -2.77 -9.41
CA ILE A 160 -4.06 -1.87 -10.58
C ILE A 160 -2.68 -1.62 -11.22
N SER A 161 -1.67 -1.30 -10.41
CA SER A 161 -0.32 -1.01 -10.88
C SER A 161 0.29 -2.18 -11.64
N MET A 162 0.11 -3.40 -11.13
CA MET A 162 0.60 -4.61 -11.78
C MET A 162 -0.04 -4.83 -13.15
N PHE A 163 -1.31 -4.45 -13.33
CA PHE A 163 -2.02 -4.60 -14.61
C PHE A 163 -1.64 -3.56 -15.67
N TYR A 164 -1.47 -2.28 -15.27
CA TYR A 164 -1.10 -1.21 -16.20
C TYR A 164 0.42 -1.05 -16.38
N GLY A 165 1.21 -1.66 -15.50
CA GLY A 165 2.65 -1.66 -15.56
C GLY A 165 3.21 -2.66 -16.58
N LYS A 166 4.50 -2.49 -16.88
CA LYS A 166 5.33 -3.48 -17.58
C LYS A 166 6.51 -3.84 -16.69
N PRO A 167 7.08 -5.06 -16.75
CA PRO A 167 8.20 -5.40 -15.89
C PRO A 167 9.44 -4.56 -16.24
N ALA A 168 10.10 -3.99 -15.23
CA ALA A 168 11.36 -3.26 -15.41
C ALA A 168 12.57 -4.18 -15.59
N ARG A 169 12.44 -5.46 -15.20
CA ARG A 169 13.49 -6.47 -15.19
C ARG A 169 12.94 -7.82 -15.65
N GLU A 170 13.81 -8.66 -16.21
CA GLU A 170 13.51 -10.03 -16.63
C GLU A 170 13.41 -11.03 -15.46
N GLU A 171 13.80 -10.62 -14.25
CA GLU A 171 13.84 -11.44 -13.04
C GLU A 171 13.21 -10.73 -11.84
N GLY A 172 12.78 -11.50 -10.85
CA GLY A 172 12.23 -11.00 -9.58
C GLY A 172 10.73 -11.21 -9.41
N LEU A 173 10.27 -11.11 -8.16
CA LEU A 173 8.89 -11.43 -7.77
C LEU A 173 7.85 -10.52 -8.45
N GLY A 174 8.15 -9.23 -8.62
CA GLY A 174 7.25 -8.29 -9.30
C GLY A 174 6.91 -8.69 -10.74
N ARG A 175 7.86 -9.30 -11.46
CA ARG A 175 7.67 -9.81 -12.82
C ARG A 175 6.59 -10.90 -12.87
N ILE A 176 6.60 -11.81 -11.90
CA ILE A 176 5.64 -12.93 -11.84
C ILE A 176 4.20 -12.42 -11.86
N PHE A 177 3.93 -11.36 -11.10
CA PHE A 177 2.62 -10.74 -11.07
C PHE A 177 2.32 -9.95 -12.34
N ILE A 178 3.19 -9.02 -12.73
CA ILE A 178 2.94 -8.10 -13.86
C ILE A 178 2.71 -8.86 -15.17
N ASN A 179 3.45 -9.95 -15.43
CA ASN A 179 3.33 -10.69 -16.68
C ASN A 179 2.11 -11.60 -16.77
N ARG A 180 1.45 -11.90 -15.64
CA ARG A 180 0.40 -12.92 -15.56
C ARG A 180 -0.92 -12.41 -14.99
N ILE A 181 -0.97 -11.15 -14.57
CA ILE A 181 -2.20 -10.51 -14.08
C ILE A 181 -3.20 -10.31 -15.23
N SER A 182 -4.48 -10.44 -14.93
CA SER A 182 -5.56 -10.19 -15.88
C SER A 182 -6.59 -9.22 -15.29
N PHE A 183 -7.54 -8.80 -16.13
CA PHE A 183 -8.65 -7.97 -15.68
C PHE A 183 -9.48 -8.62 -14.55
N LYS A 184 -9.47 -9.96 -14.45
CA LYS A 184 -10.20 -10.68 -13.40
C LYS A 184 -9.68 -10.33 -12.01
N GLU A 185 -8.37 -10.22 -11.82
CA GLU A 185 -7.77 -9.87 -10.53
C GLU A 185 -8.13 -8.44 -10.10
N ILE A 186 -8.17 -7.49 -11.05
CA ILE A 186 -8.68 -6.13 -10.79
C ILE A 186 -10.16 -6.17 -10.42
N ALA A 187 -10.99 -6.87 -11.20
CA ALA A 187 -12.43 -6.92 -10.96
C ALA A 187 -12.75 -7.51 -9.58
N VAL A 188 -12.07 -8.61 -9.20
CA VAL A 188 -12.25 -9.25 -7.89
C VAL A 188 -11.78 -8.35 -6.76
N SER A 189 -10.57 -7.78 -6.85
CA SER A 189 -10.05 -6.89 -5.80
C SER A 189 -10.90 -5.62 -5.63
N THR A 190 -11.36 -5.03 -6.73
CA THR A 190 -12.27 -3.87 -6.73
C THR A 190 -13.63 -4.21 -6.14
N LEU A 191 -14.19 -5.39 -6.48
CA LEU A 191 -15.45 -5.85 -5.90
C LEU A 191 -15.33 -6.04 -4.38
N ILE A 192 -14.23 -6.64 -3.90
CA ILE A 192 -13.99 -6.83 -2.46
C ILE A 192 -13.89 -5.47 -1.76
N LEU A 193 -13.15 -4.51 -2.34
CA LEU A 193 -13.04 -3.16 -1.79
C LEU A 193 -14.41 -2.46 -1.76
N PHE A 194 -15.16 -2.52 -2.85
CA PHE A 194 -16.49 -1.92 -2.94
C PHE A 194 -17.45 -2.52 -1.88
N LEU A 195 -17.46 -3.84 -1.73
CA LEU A 195 -18.24 -4.52 -0.70
C LEU A 195 -17.83 -4.08 0.71
N LEU A 196 -16.53 -3.94 0.98
CA LEU A 196 -16.03 -3.43 2.26
C LEU A 196 -16.55 -2.02 2.55
N LEU A 197 -16.44 -1.09 1.60
CA LEU A 197 -16.93 0.28 1.75
C LEU A 197 -18.45 0.32 1.97
N MET A 198 -19.19 -0.54 1.26
CA MET A 198 -20.64 -0.69 1.47
C MET A 198 -20.98 -1.25 2.85
N LEU A 199 -20.26 -2.25 3.33
CA LEU A 199 -20.46 -2.82 4.67
C LEU A 199 -20.19 -1.78 5.76
N LEU A 200 -19.09 -1.03 5.65
CA LEU A 200 -18.79 0.08 6.58
C LEU A 200 -19.95 1.07 6.62
N GLN A 201 -20.52 1.41 5.47
CA GLN A 201 -21.64 2.33 5.41
C GLN A 201 -22.92 1.75 6.00
N VAL A 202 -23.30 0.51 5.66
CA VAL A 202 -24.57 -0.09 6.13
C VAL A 202 -24.56 -0.27 7.65
N PHE A 203 -23.46 -0.79 8.21
CA PHE A 203 -23.39 -1.11 9.63
C PHE A 203 -23.07 0.09 10.52
N PHE A 204 -22.42 1.13 9.99
CA PHE A 204 -21.98 2.29 10.77
C PHE A 204 -22.52 3.62 10.25
N SER A 205 -23.54 3.61 9.38
CA SER A 205 -24.17 4.83 8.83
C SER A 205 -24.56 5.84 9.90
N HIS A 206 -25.03 5.40 11.06
CA HIS A 206 -25.40 6.28 12.17
C HIS A 206 -24.22 7.05 12.78
N TYR A 207 -23.00 6.52 12.65
CA TYR A 207 -21.76 7.14 13.14
C TYR A 207 -20.96 7.81 12.02
N ALA A 208 -21.40 7.65 10.76
CA ALA A 208 -20.73 8.19 9.60
C ALA A 208 -21.22 9.61 9.27
N PRO A 209 -20.35 10.48 8.74
CA PRO A 209 -20.77 11.79 8.23
C PRO A 209 -21.74 11.67 7.05
N ASP A 210 -22.65 12.63 6.88
CA ASP A 210 -23.59 12.66 5.75
C ASP A 210 -22.88 12.68 4.37
N SER A 211 -21.66 13.23 4.33
CA SER A 211 -20.84 13.34 3.11
C SER A 211 -20.08 12.07 2.74
N GLN A 212 -20.24 10.96 3.47
CA GLN A 212 -19.42 9.74 3.33
C GLN A 212 -19.50 9.08 1.94
N TYR A 213 -20.68 9.06 1.31
CA TYR A 213 -20.82 8.49 -0.04
C TYR A 213 -20.02 9.27 -1.08
N ALA A 214 -20.08 10.60 -1.00
CA ALA A 214 -19.31 11.48 -1.87
C ALA A 214 -17.81 11.30 -1.62
N PHE A 215 -17.41 11.15 -0.35
CA PHE A 215 -16.02 10.86 0.02
C PHE A 215 -15.52 9.57 -0.64
N TYR A 216 -16.25 8.46 -0.53
CA TYR A 216 -15.82 7.19 -1.13
C TYR A 216 -15.73 7.24 -2.66
N ALA A 217 -16.64 7.96 -3.33
CA ALA A 217 -16.57 8.16 -4.77
C ALA A 217 -15.30 8.95 -5.16
N VAL A 218 -15.04 10.07 -4.47
CA VAL A 218 -13.83 10.89 -4.68
C VAL A 218 -12.57 10.08 -4.36
N LEU A 219 -12.58 9.32 -3.27
CA LEU A 219 -11.48 8.47 -2.82
C LEU A 219 -11.08 7.45 -3.89
N LEU A 220 -12.03 6.67 -4.40
CA LEU A 220 -11.72 5.64 -5.39
C LEU A 220 -11.16 6.25 -6.69
N VAL A 221 -11.77 7.33 -7.18
CA VAL A 221 -11.34 8.01 -8.40
C VAL A 221 -9.95 8.61 -8.23
N THR A 222 -9.72 9.35 -7.14
CA THR A 222 -8.43 10.00 -6.89
C THR A 222 -7.32 8.99 -6.67
N MET A 223 -7.56 7.90 -5.94
CA MET A 223 -6.60 6.82 -5.75
C MET A 223 -6.25 6.10 -7.05
N TYR A 224 -7.25 5.85 -7.89
CA TYR A 224 -7.04 5.24 -9.20
C TYR A 224 -6.10 6.10 -10.07
N PHE A 225 -6.37 7.40 -10.20
CA PHE A 225 -5.53 8.29 -10.99
C PHE A 225 -4.16 8.55 -10.36
N PHE A 226 -4.07 8.65 -9.04
CA PHE A 226 -2.80 8.74 -8.32
C PHE A 226 -1.89 7.54 -8.62
N CYS A 227 -2.46 6.33 -8.58
CA CYS A 227 -1.79 5.10 -8.94
C CYS A 227 -1.29 5.12 -10.40
N LEU A 228 -2.14 5.50 -11.36
CA LEU A 228 -1.75 5.56 -12.78
C LEU A 228 -0.64 6.58 -13.04
N ALA A 229 -0.61 7.69 -12.31
CA ALA A 229 0.45 8.69 -12.42
C ALA A 229 1.82 8.09 -12.03
N TRP A 230 1.88 7.31 -10.94
CA TRP A 230 3.10 6.60 -10.52
C TRP A 230 3.52 5.51 -11.50
N VAL A 231 2.57 4.73 -12.02
CA VAL A 231 2.86 3.73 -13.07
C VAL A 231 3.48 4.41 -14.30
N SER A 232 2.90 5.51 -14.76
CA SER A 232 3.44 6.29 -15.89
C SER A 232 4.84 6.84 -15.59
N PHE A 233 5.05 7.38 -14.39
CA PHE A 233 6.34 7.91 -13.94
C PHE A 233 7.42 6.82 -13.92
N PHE A 234 7.15 5.66 -13.33
CA PHE A 234 8.09 4.55 -13.26
C PHE A 234 8.35 3.89 -14.61
N ASN A 235 7.33 3.78 -15.47
CA ASN A 235 7.51 3.33 -16.85
C ASN A 235 8.49 4.23 -17.62
N ARG A 236 8.48 5.54 -17.36
CA ARG A 236 9.42 6.50 -17.97
C ARG A 236 10.81 6.48 -17.32
N LYS A 237 10.89 6.34 -16.00
CA LYS A 237 12.15 6.44 -15.25
C LYS A 237 12.96 5.14 -15.19
N PHE A 238 12.28 4.00 -15.10
CA PHE A 238 12.89 2.69 -14.91
C PHE A 238 12.61 1.73 -16.07
N GLY A 239 11.78 2.14 -17.04
CA GLY A 239 11.33 1.28 -18.13
C GLY A 239 10.25 0.29 -17.72
N GLY A 240 9.71 0.38 -16.50
CA GLY A 240 8.71 -0.53 -15.96
C GLY A 240 8.56 -0.43 -14.45
N LEU A 241 7.88 -1.42 -13.86
CA LEU A 241 7.72 -1.69 -12.44
C LEU A 241 8.51 -2.95 -12.03
N ASN A 242 8.89 -2.98 -10.76
CA ASN A 242 9.53 -4.10 -10.05
C ASN A 242 8.93 -4.19 -8.63
N GLY A 243 9.48 -5.06 -7.78
CA GLY A 243 9.02 -5.18 -6.38
C GLY A 243 9.15 -3.86 -5.61
N ASP A 244 10.28 -3.18 -5.76
CA ASP A 244 10.64 -1.97 -5.01
C ASP A 244 9.68 -0.81 -5.34
N THR A 245 9.41 -0.59 -6.63
CA THR A 245 8.46 0.43 -7.10
C THR A 245 7.01 0.12 -6.72
N LEU A 246 6.61 -1.16 -6.65
CA LEU A 246 5.30 -1.56 -6.10
C LEU A 246 5.25 -1.31 -4.58
N GLY A 247 6.37 -1.53 -3.87
CA GLY A 247 6.58 -1.14 -2.48
C GLY A 247 6.39 0.36 -2.27
N ALA A 248 7.08 1.16 -3.08
CA ALA A 248 6.98 2.62 -3.06
C ALA A 248 5.55 3.10 -3.35
N ILE A 249 4.85 2.52 -4.34
CA ILE A 249 3.43 2.83 -4.59
C ILE A 249 2.58 2.52 -3.36
N SER A 250 2.82 1.38 -2.70
CA SER A 250 2.07 1.03 -1.50
C SER A 250 2.23 2.11 -0.42
N GLU A 251 3.46 2.47 -0.09
CA GLU A 251 3.77 3.48 0.95
C GLU A 251 3.20 4.88 0.60
N LEU A 252 3.33 5.29 -0.66
CA LEU A 252 2.83 6.58 -1.14
C LEU A 252 1.30 6.63 -1.17
N THR A 253 0.62 5.51 -1.49
CA THR A 253 -0.84 5.40 -1.42
C THR A 253 -1.34 5.54 0.02
N GLU A 254 -0.65 4.95 1.01
CA GLU A 254 -1.02 5.11 2.43
C GLU A 254 -0.96 6.58 2.86
N ILE A 255 0.14 7.25 2.52
CA ILE A 255 0.31 8.68 2.83
C ILE A 255 -0.77 9.52 2.15
N PHE A 256 -0.97 9.32 0.85
CA PHE A 256 -1.96 10.08 0.09
C PHE A 256 -3.37 9.86 0.61
N PHE A 257 -3.70 8.63 1.02
CA PHE A 257 -4.98 8.30 1.64
C PHE A 257 -5.20 9.07 2.94
N LEU A 258 -4.26 9.02 3.87
CA LEU A 258 -4.39 9.71 5.14
C LEU A 258 -4.55 11.23 4.97
N LEU A 259 -3.78 11.82 4.05
CA LEU A 259 -3.87 13.26 3.73
C LEU A 259 -5.22 13.61 3.09
N LEU A 260 -5.75 12.74 2.23
CA LEU A 260 -7.06 12.92 1.61
C LEU A 260 -8.18 12.85 2.65
N VAL A 261 -8.14 11.87 3.56
CA VAL A 261 -9.10 11.79 4.67
C VAL A 261 -9.04 13.06 5.50
N LEU A 262 -7.85 13.49 5.94
CA LEU A 262 -7.70 14.71 6.75
C LEU A 262 -8.24 15.95 6.06
N THR A 263 -7.95 16.10 4.76
CA THR A 263 -8.42 17.24 3.98
C THR A 263 -9.93 17.21 3.86
N TRP A 264 -10.51 16.06 3.56
CA TRP A 264 -11.97 15.89 3.49
C TRP A 264 -12.63 16.17 4.84
N SER A 265 -12.10 15.58 5.92
CA SER A 265 -12.63 15.77 7.26
C SER A 265 -12.60 17.22 7.70
N ARG A 266 -11.56 17.99 7.37
CA ARG A 266 -11.52 19.42 7.70
C ARG A 266 -12.52 20.28 6.92
N LEU A 267 -12.92 19.85 5.73
CA LEU A 267 -13.77 20.64 4.84
C LEU A 267 -15.26 20.28 4.95
N PHE A 268 -15.58 19.04 5.31
CA PHE A 268 -16.92 18.48 5.18
C PHE A 268 -17.44 17.73 6.42
N ILE A 269 -16.68 17.68 7.52
CA ILE A 269 -17.05 17.05 8.80
C ILE A 269 -16.80 18.05 9.93
#